data_AF-A0A7S1KLX9-F1
#
_entry.id   AF-A0A7S1KLX9-F1
#
_cell.length_a   1.000
_cell.length_b   1.000
_cell.length_c   1.000
_cell.angle_alpha   90.00
_cell.angle_beta   90.00
_cell.angle_gamma   90.00
#
_symmetry.space_group_name_H-M   'P 1'
#
loop_
_entity.id
_entity.type
_entity.pdbx_description
1 polymer ?
#
loop_
_entity_poly.entity_id
_entity_poly.type
_entity_poly.pdbx_seq_one_letter_code
_entity_poly.pdbx_strand_id
1 'polypeptide(L)'
;MSRSSFLFLTFLLLDAFVLVAVASSPFVLSSTSQSNKIPPAFLSFTYDFSSLIAASRDSETSQKPNESYFPFEDSRFISLLSFMKPFSLRVGGTNTDGAQLDFLPHDSSTCKYKYQVTESVVKSLFEGMKSLRGGVIWGLNAMSCRNGTFLDHPYEFTETKAFAQWLVQKGYWN
;
A
#
# COMPACT_ATOMS: atom_id res chain seq x y z
N MET A 1 48.54 17.71 49.37
CA MET A 1 47.23 17.06 49.14
C MET A 1 47.32 15.60 49.53
N SER A 2 46.31 15.03 50.19
CA SER A 2 46.32 13.59 50.50
C SER A 2 46.07 12.76 49.23
N ARG A 3 46.58 11.52 49.18
CA ARG A 3 46.43 10.62 48.02
C ARG A 3 44.97 10.38 47.65
N SER A 4 44.08 10.33 48.65
CA SER A 4 42.64 10.16 48.44
C SER A 4 41.98 11.39 47.80
N SER A 5 42.42 12.61 48.16
CA SER A 5 41.91 13.84 47.53
C SER A 5 42.34 13.97 46.06
N PHE A 6 43.54 13.48 45.72
CA PHE A 6 44.01 13.48 44.34
C PHE A 6 43.19 12.54 43.45
N LEU A 7 42.93 11.31 43.92
CA LEU A 7 42.13 10.33 43.18
C LEU A 7 40.70 10.82 42.92
N PHE A 8 40.05 11.41 43.93
CA PHE A 8 38.72 11.98 43.80
C PHE A 8 38.66 13.12 42.75
N LEU A 9 39.67 14.00 42.74
CA LEU A 9 39.75 15.09 41.78
C LEU A 9 39.93 14.58 40.34
N THR A 10 40.75 13.55 40.12
CA THR A 10 40.89 12.93 38.81
C THR A 10 39.60 12.29 38.30
N PHE A 11 38.82 11.64 39.18
CA PHE A 11 37.52 11.08 38.78
C PHE A 11 36.52 12.17 38.38
N LEU A 12 36.45 13.26 39.15
CA LEU A 12 35.61 14.42 38.82
C LEU A 12 36.00 15.06 37.48
N LEU A 13 37.30 15.20 37.22
CA LEU A 13 37.80 15.77 35.96
C LEU A 13 37.54 14.84 34.77
N LEU A 14 37.63 13.53 34.97
CA LEU A 14 37.36 12.54 33.92
C LEU A 14 35.89 12.55 33.51
N ASP A 15 34.97 12.56 34.48
CA ASP A 15 33.52 12.64 34.20
C ASP A 15 33.15 13.95 33.50
N ALA A 16 33.70 15.08 33.96
CA ALA A 16 33.49 16.36 33.31
C ALA A 16 34.02 16.36 31.86
N PHE A 17 35.18 15.77 31.62
CA PHE A 17 35.77 15.65 30.28
C PHE A 17 34.91 14.77 29.37
N VAL A 18 34.40 13.64 29.87
CA VAL A 18 33.51 12.74 29.10
C VAL A 18 32.20 13.43 28.75
N LEU A 19 31.58 14.14 29.70
CA LEU A 19 30.34 14.89 29.45
C LEU A 19 30.53 16.01 28.43
N VAL A 20 31.64 16.75 28.54
CA VAL A 20 31.98 17.81 27.56
C VAL A 20 32.30 17.21 26.19
N ALA A 21 33.01 16.09 26.11
CA ALA A 21 33.31 15.42 24.84
C ALA A 21 32.05 14.90 24.14
N VAL A 22 31.09 14.34 24.88
CA VAL A 22 29.81 13.88 24.32
C VAL A 22 28.96 15.07 23.86
N ALA A 23 28.87 16.14 24.66
CA ALA A 23 28.10 17.33 24.32
C ALA A 23 28.70 18.17 23.18
N SER A 24 30.03 18.10 23.00
CA SER A 24 30.76 18.84 21.95
C SER A 24 30.98 18.04 20.67
N SER A 25 30.45 16.82 20.58
CA SER A 25 30.33 16.12 19.30
C SER A 25 29.05 16.60 18.59
N PRO A 26 29.12 17.55 17.65
CA PRO A 26 27.96 17.82 16.82
C PRO A 26 27.69 16.55 16.02
N PHE A 27 26.50 15.97 16.21
CA PHE A 27 25.93 15.12 15.18
C PHE A 27 25.66 16.03 13.98
N VAL A 28 26.68 16.24 13.15
CA VAL A 28 26.57 17.08 11.96
C VAL A 28 25.69 16.32 10.98
N LEU A 29 24.41 16.69 10.93
CA LEU A 29 23.56 16.38 9.79
C LEU A 29 24.20 17.05 8.58
N SER A 30 25.00 16.28 7.84
CA SER A 30 25.63 16.69 6.59
C SER A 30 24.55 17.04 5.57
N SER A 31 24.24 18.32 5.44
CA SER A 31 23.35 18.87 4.39
C SER A 31 24.04 19.01 3.03
N THR A 32 25.31 18.62 2.92
CA THR A 32 26.18 18.85 1.76
C THR A 32 26.17 17.74 0.71
N SER A 33 25.55 16.58 0.97
CA SER A 33 25.23 15.64 -0.09
C SER A 33 23.86 16.00 -0.67
N GLN A 34 23.75 16.10 -2.00
CA GLN A 34 22.46 16.08 -2.68
C GLN A 34 21.77 14.75 -2.35
N SER A 35 21.04 14.74 -1.23
CA SER A 35 20.20 13.64 -0.82
C SER A 35 19.15 13.41 -1.89
N ASN A 36 18.86 12.14 -2.19
CA ASN A 36 17.75 11.78 -3.07
C ASN A 36 16.48 12.45 -2.56
N LYS A 37 15.81 13.21 -3.43
CA LYS A 37 14.51 13.81 -3.09
C LYS A 37 13.56 12.68 -2.70
N ILE A 38 12.96 12.76 -1.52
CA ILE A 38 11.91 11.84 -1.11
C ILE A 38 10.75 12.03 -2.10
N PRO A 39 10.34 10.98 -2.83
CA PRO A 39 9.28 11.12 -3.81
C PRO A 39 7.95 11.43 -3.11
N PRO A 40 7.07 12.23 -3.73
CA PRO A 40 5.72 12.49 -3.22
C PRO A 40 4.94 11.20 -2.87
N ALA A 41 5.16 10.11 -3.59
CA ALA A 41 4.49 8.83 -3.35
C ALA A 41 5.17 7.96 -2.27
N PHE A 42 6.04 8.53 -1.43
CA PHE A 42 6.72 7.76 -0.38
C PHE A 42 5.75 7.21 0.68
N LEU A 43 4.67 7.95 0.95
CA LEU A 43 3.58 7.48 1.81
C LEU A 43 2.64 6.58 1.01
N SER A 44 2.65 5.29 1.30
CA SER A 44 1.75 4.32 0.66
C SER A 44 0.98 3.52 1.69
N PHE A 45 -0.33 3.37 1.46
CA PHE A 45 -1.20 2.47 2.20
C PHE A 45 -1.38 1.19 1.40
N THR A 46 -1.48 0.03 2.06
CA THR A 46 -1.73 -1.25 1.39
C THR A 46 -3.04 -1.85 1.90
N TYR A 47 -3.91 -2.22 0.96
CA TYR A 47 -5.17 -2.91 1.21
C TYR A 47 -5.16 -4.22 0.42
N ASP A 48 -5.57 -5.30 1.08
CA ASP A 48 -5.71 -6.60 0.44
C ASP A 48 -7.03 -6.68 -0.33
N PHE A 49 -7.11 -7.52 -1.37
CA PHE A 49 -8.36 -7.75 -2.13
C PHE A 49 -9.51 -8.25 -1.27
N SER A 50 -9.22 -8.95 -0.17
CA SER A 50 -10.26 -9.30 0.80
C SER A 50 -10.94 -8.06 1.40
N SER A 51 -10.22 -6.96 1.59
CA SER A 51 -10.79 -5.70 2.11
C SER A 51 -11.69 -5.00 1.09
N LEU A 52 -11.57 -5.32 -0.20
CA LEU A 52 -12.47 -4.84 -1.24
C LEU A 52 -13.83 -5.55 -1.23
N ILE A 53 -13.86 -6.81 -0.75
CA ILE A 53 -14.98 -7.74 -0.97
C ILE A 53 -15.63 -8.22 0.35
N ALA A 54 -14.93 -8.14 1.49
CA ALA A 54 -15.34 -8.75 2.77
C ALA A 54 -16.71 -8.30 3.33
N ALA A 55 -17.34 -7.25 2.80
CA ALA A 55 -18.71 -6.89 3.16
C ALA A 55 -19.77 -7.91 2.68
N SER A 56 -19.40 -8.92 1.87
CA SER A 56 -20.35 -9.91 1.32
C SER A 56 -20.46 -11.22 2.11
N ARG A 57 -19.64 -11.45 3.15
CA ARG A 57 -19.54 -12.78 3.80
C ARG A 57 -20.44 -13.00 5.00
N ASP A 58 -20.92 -11.96 5.67
CA ASP A 58 -21.74 -12.10 6.89
C ASP A 58 -23.25 -12.07 6.62
N SER A 59 -23.68 -12.24 5.37
CA SER A 59 -25.09 -12.28 5.04
C SER A 59 -25.42 -13.44 4.10
N GLU A 60 -25.50 -14.65 4.65
CA GLU A 60 -26.25 -15.75 4.03
C GLU A 60 -27.74 -15.39 3.80
N THR A 61 -28.18 -14.20 4.22
CA THR A 61 -29.55 -13.67 4.05
C THR A 61 -29.66 -12.34 3.28
N SER A 62 -28.58 -11.68 2.85
CA SER A 62 -28.69 -10.41 2.12
C SER A 62 -28.46 -10.60 0.62
N GLN A 63 -29.55 -10.57 -0.15
CA GLN A 63 -29.57 -10.51 -1.61
C GLN A 63 -29.15 -9.12 -2.16
N LYS A 64 -28.31 -8.34 -1.46
CA LYS A 64 -27.82 -7.07 -2.00
C LYS A 64 -26.51 -7.26 -2.76
N PRO A 65 -26.45 -6.86 -4.05
CA PRO A 65 -25.23 -7.00 -4.83
C PRO A 65 -24.16 -6.02 -4.33
N ASN A 66 -23.00 -6.59 -3.98
CA ASN A 66 -21.64 -6.07 -4.18
C ASN A 66 -21.49 -4.54 -4.10
N GLU A 67 -21.58 -3.98 -2.90
CA GLU A 67 -21.17 -2.60 -2.63
C GLU A 67 -19.67 -2.54 -2.29
N SER A 68 -18.96 -1.63 -2.95
CA SER A 68 -17.53 -1.40 -2.75
C SER A 68 -17.26 -0.83 -1.37
N TYR A 69 -16.46 -1.51 -0.55
CA TYR A 69 -16.16 -1.06 0.81
C TYR A 69 -15.12 0.06 0.88
N PHE A 70 -14.56 0.55 -0.24
CA PHE A 70 -13.69 1.71 -0.11
C PHE A 70 -14.50 2.88 0.46
N PRO A 71 -14.22 3.35 1.69
CA PRO A 71 -15.15 4.20 2.41
C PRO A 71 -14.97 5.66 1.97
N PHE A 72 -15.01 5.91 0.66
CA PHE A 72 -15.08 7.24 0.06
C PHE A 72 -16.43 7.92 0.34
N GLU A 73 -17.39 7.21 0.95
CA GLU A 73 -18.57 7.83 1.54
C GLU A 73 -18.34 8.22 3.01
N ASP A 74 -17.34 7.64 3.69
CA ASP A 74 -16.95 8.05 5.04
C ASP A 74 -16.09 9.32 4.97
N SER A 75 -16.72 10.44 5.28
CA SER A 75 -16.07 11.76 5.37
C SER A 75 -14.82 11.76 6.27
N ARG A 76 -14.74 10.93 7.30
CA ARG A 76 -13.57 10.84 8.20
C ARG A 76 -12.40 10.17 7.50
N PHE A 77 -12.67 9.12 6.73
CA PHE A 77 -11.66 8.45 5.92
C PHE A 77 -11.10 9.38 4.84
N ILE A 78 -11.99 10.08 4.12
CA ILE A 78 -11.58 11.11 3.15
C ILE A 78 -10.74 12.20 3.81
N SER A 79 -11.16 12.68 4.98
CA SER A 79 -10.45 13.75 5.70
C SER A 79 -9.05 13.30 6.11
N LEU A 80 -8.92 12.06 6.61
CA LEU A 80 -7.64 11.46 6.98
C LEU A 80 -6.71 11.34 5.76
N LEU A 81 -7.19 10.75 4.66
CA LEU A 81 -6.41 10.63 3.43
C LEU A 81 -6.02 12.01 2.86
N SER A 82 -6.91 12.99 2.99
CA SER A 82 -6.65 14.35 2.49
C SER A 82 -5.54 15.06 3.26
N PHE A 83 -5.38 14.77 4.55
CA PHE A 83 -4.30 15.29 5.37
C PHE A 83 -2.94 14.66 5.02
N MET A 84 -2.94 13.41 4.54
CA MET A 84 -1.71 12.65 4.26
C MET A 84 -1.18 12.83 2.83
N LYS A 85 -1.68 13.81 2.08
CA LYS A 85 -1.19 14.07 0.72
C LYS A 85 0.26 14.58 0.75
N PRO A 86 1.11 14.19 -0.21
CA PRO A 86 0.88 13.21 -1.28
C PRO A 86 0.91 11.75 -0.79
N PHE A 87 0.03 10.89 -1.31
CA PHE A 87 -0.02 9.46 -0.96
C PHE A 87 -0.38 8.56 -2.15
N SER A 88 -0.03 7.28 -2.03
CA SER A 88 -0.52 6.21 -2.90
C SER A 88 -1.26 5.13 -2.14
N LEU A 89 -2.15 4.43 -2.83
CA LEU A 89 -2.91 3.32 -2.32
C LEU A 89 -2.58 2.08 -3.14
N ARG A 90 -1.91 1.11 -2.51
CA ARG A 90 -1.68 -0.21 -3.07
C ARG A 90 -2.87 -1.10 -2.76
N VAL A 91 -3.48 -1.66 -3.81
CA VAL A 91 -4.52 -2.68 -3.70
C VAL A 91 -3.92 -3.99 -4.17
N GLY A 92 -3.85 -4.98 -3.29
CA GLY A 92 -3.18 -6.25 -3.51
C GLY A 92 -2.42 -6.73 -2.29
N GLY A 93 -1.85 -7.92 -2.40
CA GLY A 93 -1.23 -8.64 -1.28
C GLY A 93 -1.22 -10.14 -1.55
N THR A 94 -1.17 -10.93 -0.47
CA THR A 94 -1.12 -12.40 -0.52
C THR A 94 -2.34 -13.02 -1.20
N ASN A 95 -3.49 -12.32 -1.21
CA ASN A 95 -4.72 -12.83 -1.82
C ASN A 95 -4.96 -12.36 -3.26
N THR A 96 -4.02 -11.63 -3.87
CA THR A 96 -4.18 -11.10 -5.24
C THR A 96 -4.45 -12.20 -6.25
N ASP A 97 -3.77 -13.33 -6.10
CA ASP A 97 -3.87 -14.45 -7.03
C ASP A 97 -5.21 -15.21 -6.91
N GLY A 98 -5.92 -15.03 -5.79
CA GLY A 98 -7.27 -15.54 -5.60
C GLY A 98 -8.36 -14.59 -6.09
N ALA A 99 -8.00 -13.41 -6.62
CA ALA A 99 -8.93 -12.39 -7.08
C ALA A 99 -9.12 -12.42 -8.60
N GLN A 100 -10.35 -12.14 -9.01
CA GLN A 100 -10.78 -12.08 -10.40
C GLN A 100 -11.53 -10.79 -10.66
N LEU A 101 -11.24 -10.15 -11.79
CA LEU A 101 -12.04 -9.04 -12.29
C LEU A 101 -13.18 -9.59 -13.15
N ASP A 102 -14.42 -9.53 -12.65
CA ASP A 102 -15.58 -10.20 -13.27
C ASP A 102 -15.99 -9.62 -14.63
N PHE A 103 -15.61 -8.36 -14.88
CA PHE A 103 -15.92 -7.58 -16.07
C PHE A 103 -14.88 -7.71 -17.18
N LEU A 104 -13.78 -8.42 -16.93
CA LEU A 104 -12.77 -8.73 -17.94
C LEU A 104 -13.05 -10.10 -18.57
N PRO A 105 -12.68 -10.31 -19.85
CA PRO A 105 -12.78 -11.62 -20.46
C PRO A 105 -11.91 -12.62 -19.71
N HIS A 106 -12.49 -13.73 -19.30
CA HIS A 106 -11.81 -14.80 -18.58
C HIS A 106 -12.29 -16.17 -19.06
N ASP A 107 -11.41 -17.15 -19.01
CA ASP A 107 -11.73 -18.54 -19.35
C ASP A 107 -12.48 -19.17 -18.17
N SER A 108 -13.77 -18.85 -18.07
CA SER A 108 -14.64 -19.02 -16.88
C SER A 108 -14.97 -20.47 -16.53
N SER A 109 -14.55 -21.42 -17.35
CA SER A 109 -15.13 -22.75 -17.33
C SER A 109 -14.55 -23.69 -16.27
N THR A 110 -13.44 -23.38 -15.60
CA THR A 110 -12.81 -24.37 -14.71
C THR A 110 -12.23 -23.90 -13.36
N CYS A 111 -11.76 -22.67 -13.16
CA CYS A 111 -11.19 -22.26 -11.86
C CYS A 111 -12.17 -21.47 -11.00
N LYS A 112 -12.22 -21.80 -9.69
CA LYS A 112 -12.97 -21.03 -8.69
C LYS A 112 -12.05 -20.00 -8.05
N TYR A 113 -12.25 -18.73 -8.40
CA TYR A 113 -11.60 -17.62 -7.73
C TYR A 113 -12.25 -17.38 -6.35
N LYS A 114 -11.43 -16.99 -5.37
CA LYS A 114 -11.87 -16.76 -3.98
C LYS A 114 -12.56 -15.41 -3.82
N TYR A 115 -12.25 -14.47 -4.71
CA TYR A 115 -12.64 -13.07 -4.65
C TYR A 115 -13.08 -12.62 -6.05
N GLN A 116 -14.30 -12.11 -6.18
CA GLN A 116 -14.78 -11.47 -7.41
C GLN A 116 -14.84 -9.96 -7.20
N VAL A 117 -14.10 -9.23 -8.02
CA VAL A 117 -14.02 -7.78 -8.01
C VAL A 117 -14.86 -7.26 -9.17
N THR A 118 -15.92 -6.52 -8.83
CA THR A 118 -16.84 -5.97 -9.82
C THR A 118 -16.31 -4.71 -10.49
N GLU A 119 -16.86 -4.35 -11.66
CA GLU A 119 -16.54 -3.07 -12.30
C GLU A 119 -16.88 -1.88 -11.39
N SER A 120 -17.97 -1.95 -10.64
CA SER A 120 -18.39 -0.91 -9.69
C SER A 120 -17.36 -0.68 -8.58
N VAL A 121 -16.74 -1.74 -8.08
CA VAL A 121 -15.69 -1.67 -7.05
C VAL A 121 -14.47 -0.94 -7.57
N VAL A 122 -14.00 -1.33 -8.76
CA VAL A 122 -12.84 -0.70 -9.40
C VAL A 122 -13.14 0.76 -9.74
N LYS A 123 -14.31 1.04 -10.30
CA LYS A 123 -14.75 2.41 -10.62
C LYS A 123 -14.74 3.31 -9.38
N SER A 124 -15.37 2.88 -8.29
CA SER A 124 -15.43 3.63 -7.03
C SER A 124 -14.02 3.96 -6.51
N LEU A 125 -13.11 2.98 -6.55
CA LEU A 125 -11.71 3.17 -6.17
C LEU A 125 -11.02 4.26 -6.98
N PHE A 126 -11.03 4.13 -8.31
CA PHE A 126 -10.28 5.04 -9.16
C PHE A 126 -10.88 6.45 -9.16
N GLU A 127 -12.20 6.59 -9.10
CA GLU A 127 -12.86 7.90 -8.97
C GLU A 127 -12.59 8.55 -7.62
N GLY A 128 -12.68 7.79 -6.52
CA GLY A 128 -12.35 8.25 -5.18
C GLY A 128 -10.90 8.73 -5.09
N MET A 129 -9.96 7.94 -5.58
CA MET A 129 -8.53 8.29 -5.60
C MET A 129 -8.22 9.50 -6.48
N LYS A 130 -8.88 9.62 -7.64
CA LYS A 130 -8.79 10.81 -8.50
C LYS A 130 -9.26 12.07 -7.77
N SER A 131 -10.37 12.00 -7.03
CA SER A 131 -10.86 13.13 -6.23
C SER A 131 -9.86 13.56 -5.15
N LEU A 132 -9.15 12.59 -4.56
CA LEU A 132 -8.15 12.83 -3.53
C LEU A 132 -6.79 13.25 -4.10
N ARG A 133 -6.60 13.21 -5.42
CA ARG A 133 -5.29 13.39 -6.09
C ARG A 133 -4.24 12.41 -5.55
N GLY A 134 -4.66 11.21 -5.19
CA GLY A 134 -3.77 10.14 -4.76
C GLY A 134 -3.45 9.18 -5.91
N GLY A 135 -2.33 8.45 -5.78
CA GLY A 135 -1.95 7.40 -6.73
C GLY A 135 -2.59 6.06 -6.39
N VAL A 136 -2.81 5.20 -7.39
CA VAL A 136 -3.23 3.81 -7.20
C VAL A 136 -2.13 2.88 -7.71
N ILE A 137 -1.74 1.91 -6.89
CA ILE A 137 -0.87 0.81 -7.28
C ILE A 137 -1.73 -0.45 -7.25
N TRP A 138 -2.06 -0.98 -8.43
CA TRP A 138 -2.92 -2.14 -8.55
C TRP A 138 -2.11 -3.43 -8.66
N GLY A 139 -2.37 -4.39 -7.77
CA GLY A 139 -1.85 -5.74 -7.83
C GLY A 139 -2.65 -6.57 -8.81
N LEU A 140 -1.96 -7.24 -9.73
CA LEU A 140 -2.57 -8.06 -10.77
C LEU A 140 -2.48 -9.53 -10.41
N ASN A 141 -3.51 -10.28 -10.72
CA ASN A 141 -3.45 -11.74 -10.67
C ASN A 141 -2.47 -12.21 -11.76
N ALA A 142 -1.39 -12.85 -11.33
CA ALA A 142 -0.38 -13.41 -12.22
C ALA A 142 -0.56 -14.91 -12.45
N MET A 143 -1.52 -15.55 -11.77
CA MET A 143 -1.82 -16.96 -11.97
C MET A 143 -2.70 -17.16 -13.21
N SER A 144 -2.41 -18.21 -13.96
CA SER A 144 -3.24 -18.64 -15.10
C SER A 144 -4.10 -19.83 -14.68
N CYS A 145 -5.34 -19.89 -15.19
CA CYS A 145 -6.20 -21.05 -15.00
C CYS A 145 -6.06 -22.00 -16.19
N ARG A 146 -5.77 -23.28 -15.93
CA ARG A 146 -5.83 -24.32 -16.97
C ARG A 146 -6.40 -25.60 -16.38
N ASN A 147 -7.47 -26.12 -16.99
CA ASN A 147 -8.13 -27.37 -16.56
C ASN A 147 -8.46 -27.39 -15.04
N GLY A 148 -8.89 -26.25 -14.50
CA GLY A 148 -9.29 -26.12 -13.08
C GLY A 148 -8.15 -26.01 -12.08
N THR A 149 -6.91 -25.89 -12.55
CA THR A 149 -5.73 -25.68 -11.70
C THR A 149 -5.12 -24.31 -11.96
N PHE A 150 -4.78 -23.59 -10.89
CA PHE A 150 -3.97 -22.39 -10.98
C PHE A 150 -2.50 -22.77 -11.21
N LEU A 151 -1.92 -22.25 -12.29
CA LEU A 151 -0.53 -22.48 -12.63
C LEU A 151 0.27 -21.19 -12.39
N ASP A 152 1.39 -21.35 -11.67
CA ASP A 152 2.44 -20.35 -11.54
C ASP A 152 3.18 -20.24 -12.88
N HIS A 153 2.55 -19.64 -13.88
CA HIS A 153 3.15 -19.46 -15.20
C HIS A 153 3.11 -17.99 -15.65
N PRO A 154 4.27 -17.40 -16.00
CA PRO A 154 4.37 -16.00 -16.41
C PRO A 154 3.85 -15.72 -17.83
N TYR A 155 3.27 -16.70 -18.52
CA TYR A 155 3.16 -16.65 -19.98
C TYR A 155 1.88 -16.01 -20.53
N GLU A 156 0.86 -15.76 -19.70
CA GLU A 156 -0.39 -15.17 -20.18
C GLU A 156 -0.84 -14.01 -19.29
N PHE A 157 -0.22 -12.86 -19.52
CA PHE A 157 -0.68 -11.56 -19.02
C PHE A 157 -2.01 -11.12 -19.69
N THR A 158 -2.91 -12.03 -20.05
CA THR A 158 -4.15 -11.71 -20.79
C THR A 158 -5.07 -10.84 -19.93
N GLU A 159 -5.31 -11.22 -18.67
CA GLU A 159 -6.09 -10.41 -17.72
C GLU A 159 -5.40 -9.07 -17.43
N THR A 160 -4.07 -9.08 -17.25
CA THR A 160 -3.26 -7.86 -17.07
C THR A 160 -3.39 -6.89 -18.24
N LYS A 161 -3.28 -7.38 -19.49
CA LYS A 161 -3.42 -6.58 -20.70
C LYS A 161 -4.85 -6.07 -20.86
N ALA A 162 -5.85 -6.93 -20.63
CA ALA A 162 -7.26 -6.55 -20.68
C ALA A 162 -7.58 -5.46 -19.64
N PHE A 163 -7.03 -5.58 -18.43
CA PHE A 163 -7.20 -4.58 -17.38
C PHE A 163 -6.52 -3.25 -17.73
N ALA A 164 -5.27 -3.28 -18.22
CA ALA A 164 -4.58 -2.07 -18.64
C ALA A 164 -5.32 -1.36 -19.78
N GLN A 165 -5.82 -2.10 -20.76
CA GLN A 165 -6.66 -1.56 -21.84
C GLN A 165 -7.96 -0.97 -21.29
N TRP A 166 -8.61 -1.64 -20.33
CA TRP A 166 -9.81 -1.12 -19.67
C TRP A 166 -9.52 0.19 -18.93
N LEU A 167 -8.40 0.30 -18.20
CA LEU A 167 -7.99 1.54 -17.52
C LEU A 167 -7.80 2.71 -18.50
N VAL A 168 -7.18 2.45 -19.65
CA VAL A 168 -7.00 3.45 -20.72
C VAL A 168 -8.34 3.84 -21.33
N GLN A 169 -9.20 2.88 -21.66
CA GLN A 169 -10.53 3.13 -22.24
C GLN A 169 -11.43 3.96 -21.31
N LYS A 170 -11.31 3.77 -19.99
CA LYS A 170 -12.07 4.54 -18.98
C LYS A 170 -11.43 5.89 -18.64
N GLY A 171 -10.25 6.20 -19.15
CA GLY A 171 -9.54 7.46 -18.87
C GLY A 171 -8.96 7.54 -17.46
N TYR A 172 -8.64 6.39 -16.84
CA TYR A 172 -7.93 6.32 -15.56
C TYR A 172 -6.40 6.29 -15.73
N TRP A 173 -5.92 5.93 -16.91
CA TRP A 173 -4.51 5.89 -17.27
C TRP A 173 -4.35 6.52 -18.67
N ASN A 174 -3.45 7.50 -18.79
CA ASN A 174 -2.99 8.05 -20.07
C ASN A 174 -1.64 7.48 -20.46
#